data_AF-D3T958-F1
#
_entry.id   AF-D3T958-F1
#
_cell.length_a   1.000
_cell.length_b   1.000
_cell.length_c   1.000
_cell.angle_alpha   90.00
_cell.angle_beta   90.00
_cell.angle_gamma   90.00
#
_symmetry.space_group_name_H-M   'P 1'
#
loop_
_entity.id
_entity.type
_entity.pdbx_description
1 polymer ?
#
loop_
_entity_poly.entity_id
_entity_poly.type
_entity_poly.pdbx_seq_one_letter_code
_entity_poly.pdbx_strand_id
1 'polypeptide(L)'
;MRKLIIALVMVFLLIVSSATVIGAPNKKTSNKNKFPTITVIFSDGKVADITGKMWATTIIPYVEGRIKDYKWEQNPDIAQYIFFDKALKGLNPYGLDFIKALEESTYEQFQHNIFIPLSNALNKTANLDSDHDGYTNIEELNNGTLPGFADSHPGMNKKTFWGQYGGYIIIGVLILSIFVLYFVFNKESEKEKL
;
A
#
# COMPACT_ATOMS: atom_id res chain seq x y z
N MET A 1 28.13 43.70 -8.35
CA MET A 1 28.48 42.52 -7.53
C MET A 1 27.28 41.91 -6.79
N ARG A 2 26.44 42.69 -6.08
CA ARG A 2 25.26 42.17 -5.35
C ARG A 2 24.25 41.37 -6.21
N LYS A 3 24.01 41.78 -7.46
CA LYS A 3 23.14 41.04 -8.41
C LYS A 3 23.72 39.71 -8.91
N LEU A 4 25.06 39.57 -8.90
CA LEU A 4 25.76 38.38 -9.37
C LEU A 4 25.83 37.30 -8.28
N ILE A 5 25.94 37.73 -7.01
CA ILE A 5 25.85 36.84 -5.83
C ILE A 5 24.44 36.25 -5.70
N ILE A 6 23.39 37.05 -5.93
CA ILE A 6 21.99 36.57 -5.87
C ILE A 6 21.70 35.54 -6.97
N ALA A 7 22.24 35.74 -8.18
CA ALA A 7 22.10 34.78 -9.28
C ALA A 7 22.82 33.45 -8.99
N LEU A 8 24.01 33.49 -8.37
CA LEU A 8 24.78 32.30 -8.00
C LEU A 8 24.10 31.48 -6.89
N VAL A 9 23.47 32.14 -5.91
CA VAL A 9 22.70 31.48 -4.85
C VAL A 9 21.43 30.82 -5.40
N MET A 10 20.76 31.44 -6.38
CA MET A 10 19.57 30.87 -7.04
C MET A 10 19.90 29.64 -7.91
N VAL A 11 21.03 29.65 -8.61
CA VAL A 11 21.50 28.48 -9.39
C VAL A 11 21.92 27.35 -8.46
N PHE A 12 22.55 27.66 -7.31
CA PHE A 12 22.90 26.65 -6.31
C PHE A 12 21.67 26.00 -5.67
N LEU A 13 20.59 26.75 -5.42
CA LEU A 13 19.32 26.23 -4.88
C LEU A 13 18.55 25.35 -5.88
N LEU A 14 18.68 25.60 -7.19
CA LEU A 14 18.05 24.79 -8.25
C LEU A 14 18.74 23.45 -8.50
N ILE A 15 20.03 23.33 -8.16
CA ILE A 15 20.81 22.10 -8.37
C ILE A 15 20.61 21.09 -7.23
N VAL A 16 20.21 21.54 -6.04
CA VAL A 16 20.00 20.65 -4.88
C VAL A 16 18.64 19.93 -4.93
N SER A 17 17.70 20.35 -5.80
CA SER A 17 16.37 19.73 -5.90
C SER A 17 16.27 18.49 -6.80
N SER A 18 17.36 18.03 -7.46
CA SER A 18 17.34 16.83 -8.32
C SER A 18 18.01 15.60 -7.69
N ALA A 19 18.49 15.69 -6.45
CA ALA A 19 19.20 14.59 -5.78
C ALA A 19 18.30 13.71 -4.91
N THR A 20 17.12 13.33 -5.39
CA THR A 20 16.40 12.16 -4.84
C THR A 20 15.56 11.53 -5.94
N VAL A 21 15.95 10.34 -6.42
CA VAL A 21 15.05 9.19 -6.66
C VAL A 21 15.86 7.99 -7.20
N ILE A 22 16.04 7.04 -6.28
CA ILE A 22 15.89 5.59 -6.42
C ILE A 22 16.99 4.83 -7.19
N GLY A 23 17.94 4.33 -6.39
CA GLY A 23 18.68 3.12 -6.71
C GLY A 23 17.72 1.94 -6.94
N ALA A 24 18.08 1.10 -7.92
CA ALA A 24 17.38 -0.13 -8.24
C ALA A 24 17.09 -0.97 -6.98
N PRO A 25 15.88 -1.53 -6.81
CA PRO A 25 15.66 -2.47 -5.73
C PRO A 25 16.51 -3.71 -5.99
N ASN A 26 17.51 -3.90 -5.13
CA ASN A 26 18.17 -5.17 -4.93
C ASN A 26 17.10 -6.24 -4.76
N LYS A 27 17.10 -7.22 -5.66
CA LYS A 27 16.32 -8.46 -5.57
C LYS A 27 16.78 -9.19 -4.30
N LYS A 28 16.18 -8.87 -3.14
CA LYS A 28 16.47 -9.55 -1.89
C LYS A 28 15.83 -10.93 -1.92
N THR A 29 16.73 -11.90 -2.03
CA THR A 29 16.59 -13.28 -1.57
C THR A 29 15.67 -13.44 -0.36
N SER A 30 14.52 -14.09 -0.63
CA SER A 30 13.78 -15.01 0.23
C SER A 30 14.38 -15.25 1.62
N ASN A 31 13.73 -14.72 2.65
CA ASN A 31 13.96 -15.14 4.04
C ASN A 31 13.09 -16.37 4.32
N LYS A 32 13.73 -17.47 4.71
CA LYS A 32 13.11 -18.79 4.92
C LYS A 32 12.14 -18.72 6.11
N ASN A 33 10.83 -18.83 5.80
CA ASN A 33 9.65 -18.91 6.69
C ASN A 33 9.41 -17.74 7.67
N LYS A 34 8.87 -16.64 7.13
CA LYS A 34 8.24 -15.55 7.92
C LYS A 34 6.84 -15.89 8.45
N PHE A 35 6.13 -16.82 7.80
CA PHE A 35 4.72 -17.10 8.09
C PHE A 35 4.58 -18.23 9.13
N PRO A 36 3.61 -18.13 10.05
CA PRO A 36 3.31 -19.20 10.99
C PRO A 36 2.70 -20.42 10.26
N THR A 37 2.76 -21.58 10.92
CA THR A 37 2.03 -22.77 10.47
C THR A 37 0.66 -22.77 11.11
N ILE A 38 -0.38 -22.97 10.31
CA ILE A 38 -1.78 -22.98 10.76
C ILE A 38 -2.34 -24.37 10.55
N THR A 39 -2.84 -24.97 11.63
CA THR A 39 -3.54 -26.25 11.57
C THR A 39 -5.00 -26.01 11.21
N VAL A 40 -5.50 -26.73 10.21
CA VAL A 40 -6.87 -26.62 9.67
C VAL A 40 -7.59 -27.95 9.89
N ILE A 41 -8.82 -27.88 10.39
CA ILE A 41 -9.68 -29.05 10.61
C ILE A 41 -10.78 -29.04 9.54
N PHE A 42 -10.70 -29.94 8.58
CA PHE A 42 -11.64 -30.01 7.45
C PHE A 42 -13.00 -30.60 7.87
N SER A 43 -14.01 -30.40 7.01
CA SER A 43 -15.38 -30.82 7.28
C SER A 43 -15.56 -32.33 7.40
N ASP A 44 -14.62 -33.12 6.86
CA ASP A 44 -14.53 -34.58 7.05
C ASP A 44 -13.78 -35.00 8.33
N GLY A 45 -13.47 -34.05 9.22
CA GLY A 45 -12.81 -34.25 10.51
C GLY A 45 -11.31 -34.50 10.42
N LYS A 46 -10.73 -34.51 9.22
CA LYS A 46 -9.29 -34.66 9.00
C LYS A 46 -8.57 -33.34 9.23
N VAL A 47 -7.29 -33.44 9.58
CA VAL A 47 -6.46 -32.29 9.94
C VAL A 47 -5.29 -32.16 8.98
N ALA A 48 -4.94 -30.93 8.60
CA ALA A 48 -3.71 -30.63 7.87
C ALA A 48 -3.05 -29.34 8.35
N ASP A 49 -1.73 -29.27 8.18
CA ASP A 49 -0.96 -28.07 8.46
C ASP A 49 -0.71 -27.26 7.18
N ILE A 50 -1.17 -26.01 7.18
CA ILE A 50 -0.79 -25.01 6.20
C ILE A 50 0.50 -24.35 6.66
N THR A 51 1.60 -24.85 6.12
CA THR A 51 2.95 -24.37 6.47
C THR A 51 3.26 -23.00 5.89
N GLY A 52 4.24 -22.30 6.46
CA GLY A 52 4.72 -21.03 5.93
C GLY A 52 5.19 -21.09 4.47
N LYS A 53 5.67 -22.27 4.01
CA LYS A 53 6.01 -22.48 2.60
C LYS A 53 4.76 -22.46 1.72
N MET A 54 3.68 -23.12 2.15
CA MET A 54 2.41 -23.16 1.41
C MET A 54 1.78 -21.76 1.30
N TRP A 55 1.85 -20.96 2.37
CA TRP A 55 1.47 -19.55 2.33
C TRP A 55 2.25 -18.78 1.25
N ALA A 56 3.58 -18.89 1.29
CA ALA A 56 4.47 -18.14 0.40
C ALA A 56 4.41 -18.56 -1.07
N THR A 57 4.24 -19.86 -1.35
CA THR A 57 4.36 -20.39 -2.72
C THR A 57 3.05 -20.75 -3.38
N THR A 58 1.95 -20.80 -2.62
CA THR A 58 0.67 -21.30 -3.12
C THR A 58 -0.47 -20.35 -2.80
N ILE A 59 -0.70 -20.03 -1.53
CA ILE A 59 -1.91 -19.29 -1.14
C ILE A 59 -1.81 -17.81 -1.50
N ILE A 60 -0.75 -17.12 -1.09
CA ILE A 60 -0.58 -15.69 -1.41
C ILE A 60 -0.52 -15.46 -2.93
N PRO A 61 0.32 -16.19 -3.70
CA PRO A 61 0.33 -16.02 -5.17
C PRO A 61 -1.02 -16.34 -5.83
N TYR A 62 -1.80 -17.26 -5.27
CA TYR A 62 -3.14 -17.54 -5.77
C TYR A 62 -4.07 -16.34 -5.59
N VAL A 63 -4.06 -15.69 -4.41
CA VAL A 63 -4.86 -14.47 -4.17
C VAL A 63 -4.41 -13.33 -5.08
N GLU A 64 -3.11 -13.07 -5.16
CA GLU A 64 -2.55 -12.02 -6.03
C GLU A 64 -3.00 -12.21 -7.49
N GLY A 65 -3.02 -13.45 -7.99
CA GLY A 65 -3.48 -13.76 -9.33
C GLY A 65 -5.00 -13.60 -9.55
N ARG A 66 -5.79 -13.61 -8.47
CA ARG A 66 -7.26 -13.41 -8.53
C ARG A 66 -7.66 -11.94 -8.41
N ILE A 67 -6.89 -11.16 -7.67
CA ILE A 67 -7.12 -9.73 -7.46
C ILE A 67 -6.35 -8.92 -8.50
N LYS A 68 -7.04 -8.50 -9.58
CA LYS A 68 -6.42 -7.84 -10.74
C LYS A 68 -6.39 -6.32 -10.68
N ASP A 69 -7.28 -5.72 -9.89
CA ASP A 69 -7.42 -4.27 -9.83
C ASP A 69 -6.27 -3.62 -9.07
N TYR A 70 -5.69 -4.35 -8.11
CA TYR A 70 -4.52 -3.92 -7.38
C TYR A 70 -3.21 -4.36 -8.05
N LYS A 71 -2.24 -3.43 -8.14
CA LYS A 71 -0.92 -3.67 -8.72
C LYS A 71 0.07 -4.12 -7.65
N TRP A 72 0.04 -5.41 -7.31
CA TRP A 72 0.87 -6.04 -6.28
C TRP A 72 2.37 -5.75 -6.43
N GLU A 73 2.86 -5.60 -7.66
CA GLU A 73 4.28 -5.37 -7.95
C GLU A 73 4.76 -4.00 -7.45
N GLN A 74 3.85 -3.06 -7.21
CA GLN A 74 4.20 -1.74 -6.69
C GLN A 74 4.43 -1.77 -5.17
N ASN A 75 3.83 -2.72 -4.44
CA ASN A 75 3.97 -2.86 -3.00
C ASN A 75 4.06 -4.35 -2.62
N PRO A 76 5.12 -5.07 -3.00
CA PRO A 76 5.22 -6.52 -2.83
C PRO A 76 5.20 -6.98 -1.36
N ASP A 77 5.51 -6.09 -0.43
CA ASP A 77 5.52 -6.39 1.00
C ASP A 77 4.12 -6.38 1.64
N ILE A 78 3.09 -5.83 0.99
CA ILE A 78 1.76 -5.74 1.60
C ILE A 78 1.07 -7.10 1.69
N ALA A 79 1.33 -7.98 0.71
CA ALA A 79 0.69 -9.27 0.58
C ALA A 79 0.92 -10.20 1.79
N GLN A 80 2.04 -10.02 2.50
CA GLN A 80 2.37 -10.81 3.69
C GLN A 80 1.41 -10.56 4.87
N TYR A 81 0.67 -9.45 4.85
CA TYR A 81 -0.26 -9.05 5.91
C TYR A 81 -1.73 -9.29 5.54
N ILE A 82 -2.04 -9.85 4.37
CA ILE A 82 -3.43 -10.12 3.97
C ILE A 82 -4.10 -10.99 5.03
N PHE A 83 -3.46 -12.09 5.43
CA PHE A 83 -4.04 -13.07 6.36
C PHE A 83 -3.47 -13.01 7.78
N PHE A 84 -2.39 -12.27 7.99
CA PHE A 84 -1.61 -12.32 9.22
C PHE A 84 -1.57 -10.97 9.93
N ASP A 85 -1.37 -11.01 11.25
CA ASP A 85 -1.11 -9.81 12.03
C ASP A 85 0.21 -9.12 11.59
N LYS A 86 0.38 -7.84 11.98
CA LYS A 86 1.60 -7.06 11.66
C LYS A 86 2.88 -7.69 12.26
N ALA A 87 2.77 -8.58 13.24
CA ALA A 87 3.88 -9.29 13.87
C ALA A 87 4.23 -10.62 13.17
N LEU A 88 3.42 -11.08 12.22
CA LEU A 88 3.47 -12.38 11.55
C LEU A 88 3.48 -13.55 12.55
N LYS A 89 2.73 -13.44 13.65
CA LYS A 89 2.65 -14.47 14.70
C LYS A 89 1.33 -15.23 14.69
N GLY A 90 0.26 -14.59 14.23
CA GLY A 90 -1.06 -15.19 14.13
C GLY A 90 -1.85 -14.65 12.94
N LEU A 91 -3.04 -15.21 12.76
CA LEU A 91 -4.00 -14.73 11.78
C LEU A 91 -4.57 -13.37 12.22
N ASN A 92 -4.82 -12.49 11.26
CA ASN A 92 -5.67 -11.33 11.47
C ASN A 92 -7.16 -11.74 11.33
N PRO A 93 -8.15 -10.84 11.56
CA PRO A 93 -9.57 -11.14 11.40
C PRO A 93 -9.93 -11.78 10.05
N TYR A 94 -9.47 -11.20 8.93
CA TYR A 94 -9.72 -11.77 7.61
C TYR A 94 -9.11 -13.17 7.43
N GLY A 95 -7.89 -13.38 7.90
CA GLY A 95 -7.22 -14.68 7.89
C GLY A 95 -7.97 -15.73 8.68
N LEU A 96 -8.58 -15.35 9.81
CA LEU A 96 -9.41 -16.25 10.59
C LEU A 96 -10.67 -16.67 9.81
N ASP A 97 -11.38 -15.71 9.20
CA ASP A 97 -12.60 -16.02 8.43
C ASP A 97 -12.29 -16.80 7.15
N PHE A 98 -11.14 -16.52 6.52
CA PHE A 98 -10.64 -17.30 5.40
C PHE A 98 -10.38 -18.76 5.79
N ILE A 99 -9.73 -19.00 6.94
CA ILE A 99 -9.48 -20.36 7.42
C ILE A 99 -10.78 -21.08 7.76
N LYS A 100 -11.73 -20.43 8.46
CA LYS A 100 -13.05 -21.03 8.70
C LYS A 100 -13.76 -21.42 7.41
N ALA A 101 -13.70 -20.58 6.38
CA ALA A 101 -14.29 -20.90 5.09
C ALA A 101 -13.55 -22.04 4.38
N LEU A 102 -12.24 -22.18 4.59
CA LEU A 102 -11.44 -23.29 4.09
C LEU A 102 -11.79 -24.61 4.77
N GLU A 103 -12.06 -24.59 6.08
CA GLU A 103 -12.46 -25.75 6.90
C GLU A 103 -13.75 -26.42 6.41
N GLU A 104 -14.59 -25.71 5.65
CA GLU A 104 -15.81 -26.28 5.09
C GLU A 104 -15.55 -27.27 3.95
N SER A 105 -14.38 -27.20 3.33
CA SER A 105 -13.97 -28.16 2.30
C SER A 105 -13.52 -29.48 2.93
N THR A 106 -13.44 -30.55 2.13
CA THR A 106 -12.89 -31.82 2.62
C THR A 106 -11.37 -31.86 2.45
N TYR A 107 -10.70 -32.66 3.28
CA TYR A 107 -9.26 -32.87 3.14
C TYR A 107 -8.90 -33.49 1.77
N GLU A 108 -9.76 -34.34 1.21
CA GLU A 108 -9.56 -34.92 -0.13
C GLU A 108 -9.54 -33.84 -1.22
N GLN A 109 -10.48 -32.89 -1.18
CA GLN A 109 -10.48 -31.75 -2.10
C GLN A 109 -9.20 -30.93 -1.97
N PHE A 110 -8.75 -30.69 -0.74
CA PHE A 110 -7.52 -29.95 -0.46
C PHE A 110 -6.27 -30.64 -0.98
N GLN A 111 -6.14 -31.96 -0.78
CA GLN A 111 -4.99 -32.74 -1.26
C GLN A 111 -4.97 -32.90 -2.78
N HIS A 112 -6.13 -33.14 -3.39
CA HIS A 112 -6.21 -33.38 -4.83
C HIS A 112 -6.02 -32.10 -5.64
N ASN A 113 -6.66 -31.00 -5.23
CA ASN A 113 -6.52 -29.71 -5.87
C ASN A 113 -6.81 -28.56 -4.89
N ILE A 114 -5.77 -28.07 -4.23
CA ILE A 114 -5.83 -26.96 -3.26
C ILE A 114 -6.50 -25.69 -3.81
N PHE A 115 -6.50 -25.44 -5.13
CA PHE A 115 -7.09 -24.22 -5.67
C PHE A 115 -8.62 -24.21 -5.61
N ILE A 116 -9.28 -25.37 -5.53
CA ILE A 116 -10.73 -25.46 -5.34
C ILE A 116 -11.14 -24.89 -3.96
N PRO A 117 -10.64 -25.43 -2.83
CA PRO A 117 -11.00 -24.92 -1.52
C PRO A 117 -10.51 -23.47 -1.30
N LEU A 118 -9.35 -23.07 -1.87
CA LEU A 118 -8.92 -21.67 -1.83
C LEU A 118 -9.88 -20.74 -2.59
N SER A 119 -10.36 -21.15 -3.76
CA SER A 119 -11.37 -20.38 -4.51
C SER A 119 -12.66 -20.25 -3.73
N ASN A 120 -13.12 -21.34 -3.11
CA ASN A 120 -14.35 -21.36 -2.33
C ASN A 120 -14.23 -20.45 -1.11
N ALA A 121 -13.10 -20.52 -0.39
CA ALA A 121 -12.82 -19.68 0.76
C ALA A 121 -12.81 -18.19 0.37
N LEU A 122 -12.06 -17.81 -0.68
CA LEU A 122 -12.05 -16.43 -1.20
C LEU A 122 -13.44 -15.93 -1.57
N ASN A 123 -14.23 -16.73 -2.30
CA ASN A 123 -15.56 -16.33 -2.72
C ASN A 123 -16.52 -16.18 -1.53
N LYS A 124 -16.38 -17.04 -0.51
CA LYS A 124 -17.22 -17.01 0.68
C LYS A 124 -16.92 -15.80 1.56
N THR A 125 -15.66 -15.43 1.68
CA THR A 125 -15.24 -14.27 2.47
C THR A 125 -15.31 -12.96 1.71
N ALA A 126 -15.44 -12.96 0.38
CA ALA A 126 -15.39 -11.75 -0.45
C ALA A 126 -16.30 -10.60 0.04
N ASN A 127 -17.54 -10.91 0.41
CA ASN A 127 -18.54 -9.90 0.82
C ASN A 127 -18.63 -9.71 2.34
N LEU A 128 -17.74 -10.34 3.12
CA LEU A 128 -17.66 -10.09 4.56
C LEU A 128 -16.85 -8.81 4.80
N ASP A 129 -17.15 -8.15 5.91
CA ASP A 129 -16.37 -7.07 6.49
C ASP A 129 -15.73 -7.65 7.76
N SER A 130 -14.47 -8.09 7.65
CA SER A 130 -13.86 -8.91 8.72
C SER A 130 -13.35 -8.07 9.89
N ASP A 131 -12.99 -6.82 9.66
CA ASP A 131 -12.49 -5.90 10.69
C ASP A 131 -13.52 -4.85 11.13
N HIS A 132 -14.71 -4.85 10.51
CA HIS A 132 -15.87 -4.02 10.81
C HIS A 132 -15.66 -2.53 10.55
N ASP A 133 -14.90 -2.20 9.50
CA ASP A 133 -14.61 -0.81 9.09
C ASP A 133 -15.61 -0.24 8.07
N GLY A 134 -16.56 -1.06 7.60
CA GLY A 134 -17.59 -0.71 6.64
C GLY A 134 -17.27 -1.03 5.18
N TYR A 135 -16.14 -1.68 4.90
CA TYR A 135 -15.76 -2.14 3.57
C TYR A 135 -15.73 -3.67 3.51
N THR A 136 -16.09 -4.23 2.36
CA THR A 136 -15.99 -5.67 2.17
C THR A 136 -14.56 -6.08 1.84
N ASN A 137 -14.18 -7.30 2.22
CA ASN A 137 -12.85 -7.84 2.00
C ASN A 137 -12.41 -7.74 0.52
N ILE A 138 -13.32 -7.97 -0.42
CA ILE A 138 -13.00 -7.87 -1.85
C ILE A 138 -12.79 -6.42 -2.31
N GLU A 139 -13.55 -5.47 -1.77
CA GLU A 139 -13.35 -4.04 -2.05
C GLU A 139 -11.97 -3.60 -1.57
N GLU A 140 -11.59 -4.01 -0.38
CA GLU A 140 -10.29 -3.71 0.20
C GLU A 140 -9.13 -4.29 -0.60
N LEU A 141 -9.18 -5.59 -0.91
CA LEU A 141 -8.15 -6.24 -1.70
C LEU A 141 -7.99 -5.59 -3.09
N ASN A 142 -9.11 -5.23 -3.75
CA ASN A 142 -9.07 -4.52 -5.03
C ASN A 142 -8.50 -3.11 -4.91
N ASN A 143 -8.62 -2.45 -3.75
CA ASN A 143 -8.04 -1.15 -3.47
C ASN A 143 -6.62 -1.22 -2.88
N GLY A 144 -6.08 -2.42 -2.67
CA GLY A 144 -4.76 -2.62 -2.08
C GLY A 144 -4.70 -2.31 -0.59
N THR A 145 -5.82 -2.46 0.10
CA THR A 145 -5.91 -2.36 1.56
C THR A 145 -6.03 -3.75 2.17
N LEU A 146 -6.05 -3.84 3.50
CA LEU A 146 -5.82 -5.09 4.22
C LEU A 146 -7.06 -5.44 5.07
N PRO A 147 -7.83 -6.47 4.70
CA PRO A 147 -9.15 -6.70 5.29
C PRO A 147 -9.21 -7.16 6.75
N GLY A 148 -8.06 -7.28 7.38
CA GLY A 148 -7.95 -7.62 8.80
C GLY A 148 -7.56 -6.43 9.66
N PHE A 149 -7.62 -5.21 9.13
CA PHE A 149 -7.08 -4.02 9.76
C PHE A 149 -7.97 -2.80 9.46
N ALA A 150 -8.83 -2.45 10.42
CA ALA A 150 -9.72 -1.29 10.28
C ALA A 150 -9.00 0.05 10.10
N ASP A 151 -7.69 0.13 10.37
CA ASP A 151 -6.85 1.29 10.07
C ASP A 151 -6.38 1.33 8.60
N SER A 152 -6.72 0.32 7.81
CA SER A 152 -6.29 0.11 6.44
C SER A 152 -7.49 -0.05 5.51
N HIS A 153 -8.08 1.06 5.08
CA HIS A 153 -9.36 1.06 4.36
C HIS A 153 -9.32 1.87 3.04
N PRO A 154 -10.21 1.60 2.07
CA PRO A 154 -10.27 2.31 0.82
C PRO A 154 -10.39 3.82 1.04
N GLY A 155 -9.53 4.58 0.35
CA GLY A 155 -9.51 6.03 0.45
C GLY A 155 -8.72 6.62 1.62
N MET A 156 -8.16 5.81 2.53
CA MET A 156 -7.25 6.29 3.60
C MET A 156 -6.06 7.08 3.05
N ASN A 157 -5.59 6.71 1.86
CA ASN A 157 -4.42 7.30 1.19
C ASN A 157 -4.81 8.37 0.16
N LYS A 158 -6.07 8.83 0.14
CA LYS A 158 -6.46 9.96 -0.70
C LYS A 158 -5.67 11.19 -0.23
N LYS A 159 -4.66 11.56 -1.02
CA LYS A 159 -3.89 12.79 -0.78
C LYS A 159 -4.89 13.94 -0.70
N THR A 160 -4.91 14.63 0.43
CA THR A 160 -5.67 15.86 0.55
C THR A 160 -5.21 16.85 -0.52
N PHE A 161 -6.08 17.75 -0.96
CA PHE A 161 -5.71 18.78 -1.93
C PHE A 161 -4.40 19.49 -1.54
N TRP A 162 -4.23 19.79 -0.25
CA TRP A 162 -3.00 20.38 0.30
C TRP A 162 -1.79 19.45 0.27
N GLY A 163 -1.96 18.15 0.46
CA GLY A 163 -0.88 17.16 0.35
C GLY A 163 -0.38 16.95 -1.09
N GLN A 164 -1.25 17.16 -2.09
CA GLN A 164 -0.89 17.01 -3.51
C GLN A 164 -0.45 18.34 -4.16
N TYR A 165 -1.10 19.45 -3.79
CA TYR A 165 -0.92 20.73 -4.47
C TYR A 165 -0.42 21.86 -3.57
N GLY A 166 -0.38 21.68 -2.24
CA GLY A 166 -0.02 22.74 -1.30
C GLY A 166 1.37 23.32 -1.56
N GLY A 167 2.35 22.48 -1.91
CA GLY A 167 3.70 22.95 -2.29
C GLY A 167 3.69 23.87 -3.51
N TYR A 168 2.95 23.52 -4.56
CA TYR A 168 2.84 24.34 -5.77
C TYR A 168 2.12 25.67 -5.51
N ILE A 169 1.09 25.68 -4.66
CA ILE A 169 0.37 26.90 -4.27
C ILE A 169 1.30 27.84 -3.50
N ILE A 170 2.04 27.33 -2.52
CA ILE A 170 2.99 28.13 -1.73
C ILE A 170 4.05 28.75 -2.65
N ILE A 171 4.63 27.95 -3.55
CA ILE A 171 5.61 28.45 -4.53
C ILE A 171 4.99 29.53 -5.42
N GLY A 172 3.77 29.31 -5.92
CA GLY A 172 3.05 30.29 -6.74
C GLY A 172 2.84 31.61 -6.00
N VAL A 173 2.39 31.57 -4.75
CA VAL A 173 2.20 32.77 -3.90
C VAL A 173 3.51 33.50 -3.67
N LEU A 174 4.61 32.78 -3.41
CA LEU A 174 5.93 33.39 -3.21
C LEU A 174 6.44 34.10 -4.46
N ILE A 175 6.34 33.47 -5.63
CA ILE A 175 6.74 34.08 -6.91
C ILE A 175 5.91 35.34 -7.18
N LEU A 176 4.60 35.26 -6.99
CA LEU A 176 3.69 36.37 -7.24
C LEU A 176 3.95 37.53 -6.25
N SER A 177 4.26 37.21 -4.99
CA SER A 177 4.64 38.19 -3.98
C SER A 177 5.94 38.93 -4.34
N ILE A 178 6.95 38.21 -4.84
CA ILE A 178 8.20 38.81 -5.35
C ILE A 178 7.91 39.74 -6.54
N PHE A 179 7.01 39.32 -7.44
CA PHE A 179 6.64 40.14 -8.59
C PHE A 179 5.91 41.42 -8.17
N VAL A 180 4.98 41.34 -7.22
CA VAL A 180 4.31 42.51 -6.63
C VAL A 180 5.31 43.41 -5.91
N LEU A 181 6.19 42.86 -5.08
CA LEU A 181 7.24 43.62 -4.39
C LEU A 181 8.14 44.35 -5.39
N TYR A 182 8.59 43.65 -6.43
CA TYR A 182 9.42 44.23 -7.47
C TYR A 182 8.69 45.32 -8.25
N PHE A 183 7.46 45.07 -8.70
CA PHE A 183 6.77 46.00 -9.60
C PHE A 183 6.14 47.20 -8.88
N VAL A 184 5.63 47.02 -7.66
CA VAL A 184 5.02 48.11 -6.88
C VAL A 184 6.11 49.01 -6.29
N PHE A 185 7.08 48.44 -5.56
CA PHE A 185 8.10 49.25 -4.88
C PHE A 185 9.19 49.79 -5.80
N ASN A 186 9.53 49.09 -6.90
CA ASN A 186 10.49 49.66 -7.86
C ASN A 186 9.85 50.83 -8.65
N LYS A 187 8.55 50.77 -8.93
CA LYS A 187 7.80 51.85 -9.61
C LYS A 187 7.63 53.09 -8.73
N GLU A 188 7.51 52.95 -7.42
CA GLU A 188 7.50 54.11 -6.51
C GLU A 188 8.88 54.76 -6.41
N SER A 189 9.96 53.97 -6.36
CA SER A 189 11.33 54.51 -6.29
C SER A 189 11.76 55.30 -7.53
N GLU A 190 11.15 55.04 -8.69
CA GLU A 190 11.39 55.80 -9.93
C GLU A 190 10.58 57.10 -9.97
N LYS A 191 9.42 57.16 -9.30
CA LYS A 191 8.62 58.39 -9.20
C LYS A 191 9.21 59.43 -8.26
N GLU A 192 9.94 59.02 -7.23
CA GLU A 192 10.65 59.95 -6.32
C GLU A 192 11.94 60.55 -6.92
N LYS A 193 12.36 60.09 -8.10
CA LYS A 193 13.57 60.56 -8.81
C LYS A 193 13.28 61.55 -9.95
N LEU A 194 12.02 61.92 -10.17
CA LEU A 194 11.55 62.94 -11.12
C LEU A 194 11.08 64.17 -10.35
#